data_AF-A0A7U9RPT8-F1
#
_entry.id   AF-A0A7U9RPT8-F1
#
_cell.length_a   1.000
_cell.length_b   1.000
_cell.length_c   1.000
_cell.angle_alpha   90.00
_cell.angle_beta   90.00
_cell.angle_gamma   90.00
#
_symmetry.space_group_name_H-M   'P 1'
#
loop_
_entity.id
_entity.type
_entity.pdbx_description
1 polymer ?
#
loop_
_entity_poly.entity_id
_entity_poly.type
_entity_poly.pdbx_seq_one_letter_code
_entity_poly.pdbx_strand_id
1 'polypeptide(L)'
;MAWSSFAHLPNNVDEYINILNKLHDGMTLIDVDAIIAEVKGKTRVQHHYRSNLCHLGLFEIRDKCILLNYSPEEVSDESIKHILKECVKKNRSKEIGTIRKIIKKSESYNLDIIASEIMKQEPYLEKQNLIRWIRPIVSLLKIVDCSTDIDEKQEYKECLQKAYLKIAKGYGDAIALELIDNILVRNKPHKNVVETLQIVLKIPNIKYKIELLMKPAWASKCKAYKLNEDLFTHIKLKKEL
;
A
#
# COMPACT_ATOMS: atom_id res chain seq x y z
N MET A 1 -0.15 -15.19 17.96
CA MET A 1 -0.06 -13.74 17.62
C MET A 1 -0.86 -12.93 18.64
N ALA A 2 -0.68 -11.61 18.74
CA ALA A 2 -1.47 -10.79 19.66
C ALA A 2 -2.69 -10.24 18.91
N TRP A 3 -3.70 -11.08 18.68
CA TRP A 3 -4.85 -10.77 17.82
C TRP A 3 -5.65 -9.53 18.25
N SER A 4 -5.62 -9.19 19.53
CA SER A 4 -6.27 -8.01 20.10
C SER A 4 -5.51 -6.69 19.88
N SER A 5 -4.29 -6.72 19.32
CA SER A 5 -3.41 -5.54 19.16
C SER A 5 -3.98 -4.41 18.33
N PHE A 6 -5.04 -4.67 17.56
CA PHE A 6 -5.73 -3.68 16.73
C PHE A 6 -7.23 -3.62 17.01
N ALA A 7 -7.71 -4.26 18.08
CA ALA A 7 -9.14 -4.39 18.41
C ALA A 7 -9.87 -3.06 18.69
N HIS A 8 -9.12 -1.97 18.84
CA HIS A 8 -9.63 -0.62 19.09
C HIS A 8 -9.41 0.37 17.93
N LEU A 9 -8.96 -0.10 16.76
CA LEU A 9 -8.90 0.76 15.57
C LEU A 9 -10.31 1.26 15.18
N PRO A 10 -10.41 2.38 14.47
CA PRO A 10 -11.65 2.83 13.84
C PRO A 10 -12.22 1.78 12.87
N ASN A 11 -13.55 1.70 12.79
CA ASN A 11 -14.24 0.64 12.03
C ASN A 11 -14.80 1.10 10.68
N ASN A 12 -14.82 2.40 10.41
CA ASN A 12 -15.35 3.00 9.18
C ASN A 12 -14.54 4.25 8.81
N VAL A 13 -14.77 4.77 7.60
CA VAL A 13 -14.07 5.94 7.05
C VAL A 13 -14.32 7.19 7.89
N ASP A 14 -15.57 7.46 8.25
CA ASP A 14 -15.97 8.65 9.00
C ASP A 14 -15.26 8.74 10.35
N GLU A 15 -15.14 7.63 11.09
CA GLU A 15 -14.39 7.59 12.34
C GLU A 15 -12.91 7.90 12.13
N TYR A 16 -12.29 7.42 11.04
CA TYR A 16 -10.91 7.79 10.72
C TYR A 16 -10.81 9.29 10.42
N ILE A 17 -11.64 9.81 9.53
CA ILE A 17 -11.63 11.24 9.14
C ILE A 17 -11.82 12.14 10.36
N ASN A 18 -12.84 11.86 11.18
CA ASN A 18 -13.17 12.65 12.36
C ASN A 18 -12.07 12.67 13.42
N ILE A 19 -11.23 11.63 13.48
CA ILE A 19 -10.04 11.61 14.33
C ILE A 19 -8.90 12.36 13.63
N LEU A 20 -8.53 11.95 12.42
CA LEU A 20 -7.30 12.38 11.77
C LEU A 20 -7.31 13.87 11.41
N ASN A 21 -8.46 14.45 11.06
CA ASN A 21 -8.62 15.90 10.79
C ASN A 21 -8.37 16.77 12.02
N LYS A 22 -8.50 16.21 13.23
CA LYS A 22 -8.35 16.96 14.47
C LYS A 22 -6.94 16.86 15.07
N LEU A 23 -6.09 15.97 14.55
CA LEU A 23 -4.72 15.81 15.05
C LEU A 23 -3.78 16.82 14.37
N HIS A 24 -2.72 17.20 15.09
CA HIS A 24 -1.63 18.01 14.56
C HIS A 24 -0.30 17.62 15.22
N ASP A 25 0.82 17.98 14.60
CA ASP A 25 2.15 17.76 15.17
C ASP A 25 2.31 18.46 16.52
N GLY A 26 3.01 17.80 17.45
CA GLY A 26 3.24 18.31 18.80
C GLY A 26 2.05 18.17 19.75
N MET A 27 0.90 17.64 19.29
CA MET A 27 -0.27 17.40 20.13
C MET A 27 0.05 16.40 21.26
N THR A 28 -0.42 16.68 22.47
CA THR A 28 -0.14 15.83 23.64
C THR A 28 -0.94 14.53 23.59
N LEU A 29 -0.44 13.48 24.23
CA LEU A 29 -1.17 12.20 24.32
C LEU A 29 -2.56 12.32 24.96
N ILE A 30 -2.76 13.29 25.86
CA ILE A 30 -4.03 13.53 26.55
C ILE A 30 -5.06 14.13 25.57
N ASP A 31 -4.63 15.08 24.75
CA ASP A 31 -5.50 15.72 23.76
C ASP A 31 -5.90 14.72 22.65
N VAL A 32 -4.96 13.87 22.22
CA VAL A 32 -5.26 12.78 21.30
C VAL A 32 -6.30 11.83 21.88
N ASP A 33 -6.14 11.42 23.14
CA ASP A 33 -7.11 10.54 23.81
C ASP A 33 -8.49 11.22 23.92
N ALA A 34 -8.54 12.54 24.17
CA ALA A 34 -9.78 13.30 24.23
C ALA A 34 -10.51 13.33 22.88
N ILE A 35 -9.78 13.57 21.78
CA ILE A 35 -10.34 13.54 20.41
C ILE A 35 -10.90 12.15 20.09
N ILE A 36 -10.16 11.09 20.39
CA ILE A 36 -10.65 9.73 20.13
C ILE A 36 -11.87 9.42 21.01
N ALA A 37 -11.89 9.88 22.26
CA ALA A 37 -13.04 9.71 23.15
C ALA A 37 -14.29 10.41 22.62
N GLU A 38 -14.17 11.64 22.13
CA GLU A 38 -15.25 12.40 21.51
C GLU A 38 -15.85 11.63 20.32
N VAL A 39 -15.01 11.19 19.38
CA VAL A 39 -15.47 10.44 18.19
C VAL A 39 -16.10 9.10 18.58
N LYS A 40 -15.63 8.47 19.65
CA LYS A 40 -16.22 7.21 20.16
C LYS A 40 -17.45 7.42 21.05
N GLY A 41 -17.87 8.66 21.30
CA GLY A 41 -19.00 8.98 22.19
C GLY A 41 -18.73 8.59 23.64
N LYS A 42 -17.48 8.68 24.11
CA LYS A 42 -17.04 8.29 25.45
C LYS A 42 -16.49 9.49 26.20
N THR A 43 -16.63 9.47 27.53
CA THR A 43 -15.97 10.47 28.40
C THR A 43 -14.45 10.32 28.39
N ARG A 44 -13.96 9.08 28.34
CA ARG A 44 -12.52 8.74 28.28
C ARG A 44 -12.31 7.46 27.49
N VAL A 45 -11.13 7.33 26.89
CA VAL A 45 -10.65 6.09 26.26
C VAL A 45 -9.39 5.59 26.95
N GLN A 46 -9.15 4.29 26.85
CA GLN A 46 -7.91 3.69 27.30
C GLN A 46 -6.78 3.93 26.29
N HIS A 47 -5.53 3.91 26.75
CA HIS A 47 -4.36 4.15 25.92
C HIS A 47 -4.27 3.26 24.66
N HIS A 48 -4.84 2.04 24.70
CA HIS A 48 -4.88 1.13 23.54
C HIS A 48 -5.54 1.74 22.30
N TYR A 49 -6.49 2.65 22.45
CA TYR A 49 -7.11 3.32 21.31
C TYR A 49 -6.08 4.12 20.49
N ARG A 50 -5.28 4.95 21.17
CA ARG A 50 -4.19 5.71 20.56
C ARG A 50 -3.04 4.81 20.13
N SER A 51 -2.62 3.87 20.98
CA SER A 51 -1.52 2.96 20.67
C SER A 51 -1.80 2.16 19.40
N ASN A 52 -3.05 1.77 19.13
CA ASN A 52 -3.39 1.06 17.90
C ASN A 52 -3.22 1.93 16.65
N LEU A 53 -3.56 3.22 16.70
CA LEU A 53 -3.33 4.17 15.60
C LEU A 53 -1.82 4.38 15.36
N CYS A 54 -1.04 4.49 16.44
CA CYS A 54 0.42 4.58 16.37
C CYS A 54 1.04 3.31 15.79
N HIS A 55 0.61 2.13 16.26
CA HIS A 55 1.05 0.83 15.74
C HIS A 55 0.65 0.60 14.27
N LEU A 56 -0.45 1.21 13.81
CA LEU A 56 -0.83 1.19 12.40
C LEU A 56 0.17 2.00 11.54
N GLY A 57 0.74 3.07 12.11
CA GLY A 57 1.74 3.93 11.47
C GLY A 57 1.24 5.33 11.15
N LEU A 58 0.11 5.77 11.71
CA LEU A 58 -0.46 7.10 11.45
C LEU A 58 0.37 8.23 12.07
N PHE A 59 1.04 7.97 13.19
CA PHE A 59 1.93 8.90 13.86
C PHE A 59 2.91 8.14 14.76
N GLU A 60 4.01 8.79 15.09
CA GLU A 60 4.96 8.34 16.11
C GLU A 60 4.75 9.14 17.41
N ILE A 61 5.21 8.59 18.54
CA ILE A 61 5.19 9.29 19.82
C ILE A 61 6.62 9.69 20.18
N ARG A 62 6.85 10.98 20.41
CA ARG A 62 8.13 11.55 20.87
C ARG A 62 7.85 12.53 22.00
N ASP A 63 8.55 12.37 23.12
CA ASP A 63 8.44 13.25 24.29
C ASP A 63 6.99 13.53 24.76
N LYS A 64 6.15 12.49 24.78
CA LYS A 64 4.71 12.55 25.14
C LYS A 64 3.86 13.43 24.19
N CYS A 65 4.36 13.71 23.00
CA CYS A 65 3.62 14.32 21.92
C CYS A 65 3.62 13.40 20.69
N ILE A 66 2.73 13.66 19.74
CA ILE A 66 2.69 12.95 18.46
C ILE A 66 3.44 13.71 17.36
N LEU A 67 4.00 12.95 16.42
CA LEU A 67 4.49 13.43 15.13
C LEU A 67 3.76 12.64 14.03
N LEU A 68 3.00 13.32 13.18
CA LEU A 68 2.14 12.73 12.17
C LEU A 68 2.95 12.21 10.99
N ASN A 69 2.47 11.11 10.39
CA ASN A 69 3.01 10.55 9.16
C ASN A 69 2.14 10.87 7.93
N TYR A 70 1.27 11.88 8.05
CA TYR A 70 0.34 12.39 7.04
C TYR A 70 0.07 13.88 7.28
N SER A 71 -0.45 14.58 6.27
CA SER A 71 -0.87 15.98 6.39
C SER A 71 -2.36 16.06 6.78
N PRO A 72 -2.74 16.58 7.95
CA PRO A 72 -4.13 16.70 8.38
C PRO A 72 -5.02 17.48 7.42
N GLU A 73 -4.48 18.52 6.79
CA GLU A 73 -5.22 19.41 5.89
C GLU A 73 -5.65 18.71 4.60
N GLU A 74 -5.01 17.58 4.28
CA GLU A 74 -5.28 16.80 3.08
C GLU A 74 -6.30 15.68 3.33
N VAL A 75 -6.77 15.45 4.56
CA VAL A 75 -7.65 14.32 4.90
C VAL A 75 -9.09 14.57 4.41
N SER A 76 -9.48 13.79 3.40
CA SER A 76 -10.81 13.74 2.77
C SER A 76 -11.26 12.29 2.55
N ASP A 77 -12.47 12.08 2.07
CA ASP A 77 -13.01 10.75 1.72
C ASP A 77 -12.13 10.01 0.69
N GLU A 78 -11.50 10.73 -0.23
CA GLU A 78 -10.61 10.18 -1.24
C GLU A 78 -9.20 9.93 -0.71
N SER A 79 -8.61 10.90 -0.01
CA SER A 79 -7.22 10.82 0.44
C SER A 79 -7.04 9.87 1.63
N ILE A 80 -8.05 9.69 2.48
CA ILE A 80 -7.98 8.79 3.64
C ILE A 80 -7.67 7.35 3.23
N LYS A 81 -8.24 6.90 2.11
CA LYS A 81 -7.95 5.57 1.56
C LYS A 81 -6.48 5.44 1.20
N HIS A 82 -5.89 6.49 0.63
CA HIS A 82 -4.46 6.52 0.28
C HIS A 82 -3.58 6.50 1.53
N ILE A 83 -3.88 7.36 2.52
CA ILE A 83 -3.16 7.42 3.80
C ILE A 83 -3.17 6.06 4.50
N LEU A 84 -4.35 5.45 4.64
CA LEU A 84 -4.51 4.14 5.27
C LEU A 84 -3.83 3.03 4.46
N LYS A 85 -3.87 3.10 3.12
CA LYS A 85 -3.20 2.14 2.24
C LYS A 85 -1.69 2.18 2.43
N GLU A 86 -1.09 3.38 2.50
CA GLU A 86 0.33 3.54 2.77
C GLU A 86 0.72 3.06 4.17
N CYS A 87 -0.12 3.32 5.18
CA CYS A 87 0.07 2.75 6.52
C CYS A 87 0.09 1.22 6.47
N VAL A 88 -0.92 0.58 5.86
CA VAL A 88 -1.01 -0.88 5.72
C VAL A 88 0.19 -1.46 4.95
N LYS A 89 0.66 -0.80 3.89
CA LYS A 89 1.83 -1.24 3.12
C LYS A 89 3.13 -1.22 3.93
N LYS A 90 3.34 -0.17 4.72
CA LYS A 90 4.55 0.00 5.55
C LYS A 90 4.49 -0.82 6.84
N ASN A 91 3.28 -1.23 7.25
CA ASN A 91 3.07 -1.98 8.48
C ASN A 91 3.69 -3.39 8.44
N ARG A 92 4.38 -3.78 9.51
CA ARG A 92 5.04 -5.09 9.64
C ARG A 92 4.32 -6.07 10.57
N SER A 93 3.11 -5.74 11.02
CA SER A 93 2.29 -6.61 11.88
C SER A 93 2.02 -7.96 11.20
N LYS A 94 2.25 -9.04 11.95
CA LYS A 94 1.92 -10.40 11.51
C LYS A 94 0.41 -10.60 11.44
N GLU A 95 -0.35 -9.93 12.29
CA GLU A 95 -1.82 -9.94 12.33
C GLU A 95 -2.40 -9.38 11.03
N ILE A 96 -2.01 -8.16 10.65
CA ILE A 96 -2.46 -7.53 9.38
C ILE A 96 -2.02 -8.37 8.19
N GLY A 97 -0.76 -8.84 8.17
CA GLY A 97 -0.24 -9.68 7.10
C GLY A 97 -0.99 -11.01 6.94
N THR A 98 -1.35 -11.66 8.04
CA THR A 98 -2.10 -12.92 8.02
C THR A 98 -3.53 -12.72 7.52
N ILE A 99 -4.24 -11.72 8.06
CA ILE A 99 -5.62 -11.43 7.64
C ILE A 99 -5.67 -11.04 6.16
N ARG A 100 -4.73 -10.22 5.69
CA ARG A 100 -4.62 -9.84 4.26
C ARG A 100 -4.42 -11.07 3.37
N LYS A 101 -3.58 -12.03 3.76
CA LYS A 101 -3.39 -13.29 3.00
C LYS A 101 -4.67 -14.11 2.93
N ILE A 102 -5.41 -14.20 4.05
CA ILE A 102 -6.66 -14.94 4.10
C ILE A 102 -7.70 -14.29 3.19
N ILE A 103 -7.90 -12.97 3.29
CA ILE A 103 -8.85 -12.23 2.42
C ILE A 103 -8.53 -12.44 0.94
N LYS A 104 -7.24 -12.39 0.56
CA LYS A 104 -6.82 -12.63 -0.83
C LYS A 104 -7.09 -14.05 -1.30
N LYS A 105 -6.93 -15.05 -0.41
CA LYS A 105 -7.16 -16.46 -0.72
C LYS A 105 -8.66 -16.80 -0.79
N SER A 106 -9.46 -16.20 0.09
CA SER A 106 -10.91 -16.46 0.17
C SER A 106 -11.75 -15.52 -0.67
N GLU A 107 -11.14 -14.48 -1.25
CA GLU A 107 -11.81 -13.37 -1.96
C GLU A 107 -12.96 -12.75 -1.15
N SER A 108 -12.82 -12.71 0.18
CA SER A 108 -13.91 -12.32 1.06
C SER A 108 -13.45 -11.57 2.31
N TYR A 109 -14.19 -10.53 2.66
CA TYR A 109 -14.08 -9.80 3.94
C TYR A 109 -14.99 -10.36 5.03
N ASN A 110 -15.61 -11.53 4.83
CA ASN A 110 -16.50 -12.12 5.80
C ASN A 110 -15.72 -12.57 7.05
N LEU A 111 -16.10 -12.03 8.22
CA LEU A 111 -15.43 -12.29 9.50
C LEU A 111 -15.46 -13.75 9.91
N ASP A 112 -16.56 -14.48 9.67
CA ASP A 112 -16.66 -15.91 9.99
C ASP A 112 -15.70 -16.75 9.15
N ILE A 113 -15.57 -16.44 7.86
CA ILE A 113 -14.63 -17.13 6.96
C ILE A 113 -13.21 -16.87 7.44
N ILE A 114 -12.87 -15.60 7.70
CA ILE A 114 -11.52 -15.21 8.12
C ILE A 114 -11.16 -15.84 9.48
N ALA A 115 -12.06 -15.75 10.47
CA ALA A 115 -11.86 -16.34 11.78
C ALA A 115 -11.69 -17.86 11.72
N SER A 116 -12.48 -18.55 10.89
CA SER A 116 -12.37 -20.01 10.71
C SER A 116 -11.03 -20.41 10.09
N GLU A 117 -10.52 -19.65 9.10
CA GLU A 117 -9.18 -19.90 8.52
C GLU A 117 -8.03 -19.64 9.50
N ILE A 118 -8.18 -18.67 10.41
CA ILE A 118 -7.22 -18.43 11.48
C ILE A 118 -7.26 -19.58 12.49
N MET A 119 -8.45 -20.02 12.92
CA MET A 119 -8.62 -21.11 13.88
C MET A 119 -8.06 -22.45 13.39
N LYS A 120 -8.04 -22.70 12.07
CA LYS A 120 -7.34 -23.87 11.51
C LYS A 120 -5.84 -23.87 11.85
N GLN A 121 -5.23 -22.70 11.98
CA GLN A 121 -3.82 -22.53 12.33
C GLN A 121 -3.60 -22.36 13.84
N GLU A 122 -4.57 -21.78 14.54
CA GLU A 122 -4.55 -21.55 15.99
C GLU A 122 -5.85 -22.06 16.66
N PRO A 123 -6.01 -23.40 16.87
CA PRO A 123 -7.29 -24.01 17.27
C PRO A 123 -7.77 -23.67 18.68
N TYR A 124 -6.88 -23.13 19.53
CA TYR A 124 -7.16 -22.76 20.90
C TYR A 124 -7.92 -21.42 21.03
N LEU A 125 -8.08 -20.69 19.92
CA LEU A 125 -8.78 -19.41 19.91
C LEU A 125 -10.29 -19.61 19.94
N GLU A 126 -10.97 -18.82 20.78
CA GLU A 126 -12.42 -18.75 20.80
C GLU A 126 -12.92 -17.84 19.67
N LYS A 127 -13.87 -18.35 18.87
CA LYS A 127 -14.29 -17.72 17.61
C LYS A 127 -14.86 -16.32 17.80
N GLN A 128 -15.72 -16.09 18.81
CA GLN A 128 -16.37 -14.81 19.04
C GLN A 128 -15.38 -13.72 19.46
N ASN A 129 -14.46 -14.05 20.36
CA ASN A 129 -13.36 -13.18 20.76
C ASN A 129 -12.47 -12.84 19.57
N LEU A 130 -12.12 -13.83 18.75
CA LEU A 130 -11.33 -13.61 17.55
C LEU A 130 -12.04 -12.67 16.56
N ILE A 131 -13.32 -12.92 16.26
CA ILE A 131 -14.13 -12.05 15.40
C ILE A 131 -14.13 -10.62 15.92
N ARG A 132 -14.31 -10.43 17.23
CA ARG A 132 -14.27 -9.10 17.86
C ARG A 132 -12.92 -8.42 17.68
N TRP A 133 -11.82 -9.17 17.85
CA TRP A 133 -10.47 -8.63 17.78
C TRP A 133 -10.03 -8.26 16.36
N ILE A 134 -10.37 -9.09 15.36
CA ILE A 134 -9.94 -8.87 13.98
C ILE A 134 -10.83 -7.91 13.21
N ARG A 135 -12.07 -7.67 13.66
CA ARG A 135 -13.05 -6.82 12.96
C ARG A 135 -12.46 -5.48 12.50
N PRO A 136 -11.74 -4.71 13.34
CA PRO A 136 -11.19 -3.43 12.90
C PRO A 136 -10.12 -3.58 11.81
N ILE A 137 -9.30 -4.63 11.84
CA ILE A 137 -8.33 -4.92 10.77
C ILE A 137 -9.05 -5.27 9.47
N VAL A 138 -10.09 -6.10 9.54
CA VAL A 138 -10.87 -6.48 8.34
C VAL A 138 -11.59 -5.26 7.76
N SER A 139 -12.15 -4.39 8.61
CA SER A 139 -12.72 -3.10 8.17
C SER A 139 -11.68 -2.20 7.51
N LEU A 140 -10.51 -2.02 8.12
CA LEU A 140 -9.40 -1.26 7.55
C LEU A 140 -9.01 -1.80 6.16
N LEU A 141 -8.85 -3.11 6.05
CA LEU A 141 -8.48 -3.79 4.81
C LEU A 141 -9.57 -3.68 3.72
N LYS A 142 -10.84 -3.61 4.13
CA LYS A 142 -11.97 -3.34 3.24
C LYS A 142 -11.97 -1.89 2.75
N ILE A 143 -11.67 -0.92 3.62
CA ILE A 143 -11.59 0.51 3.27
C ILE A 143 -10.52 0.76 2.19
N VAL A 144 -9.36 0.12 2.32
CA VAL A 144 -8.23 0.27 1.38
C VAL A 144 -8.32 -0.65 0.16
N ASP A 145 -9.39 -1.44 0.06
CA ASP A 145 -9.64 -2.47 -0.95
C ASP A 145 -8.43 -3.42 -1.17
N CYS A 146 -8.05 -4.15 -0.12
CA CYS A 146 -6.90 -5.06 -0.20
C CYS A 146 -7.16 -6.32 -1.05
N SER A 147 -8.41 -6.59 -1.44
CA SER A 147 -8.77 -7.68 -2.36
C SER A 147 -8.25 -7.43 -3.77
N THR A 148 -8.25 -6.17 -4.21
CA THR A 148 -7.74 -5.76 -5.52
C THR A 148 -6.31 -5.25 -5.49
N ASP A 149 -5.64 -5.31 -4.33
CA ASP A 149 -4.20 -5.01 -4.19
C ASP A 149 -3.38 -6.02 -5.01
N ILE A 150 -3.25 -5.72 -6.29
CA ILE A 150 -2.15 -6.19 -7.14
C ILE A 150 -0.88 -5.78 -6.40
N ASP A 151 0.03 -6.74 -6.15
CA ASP A 151 1.35 -6.42 -5.61
C ASP A 151 1.90 -5.23 -6.41
N GLU A 152 2.36 -4.17 -5.75
CA GLU A 152 2.83 -2.97 -6.44
C GLU A 152 3.82 -3.34 -7.56
N LYS A 153 4.70 -4.32 -7.29
CA LYS A 153 5.60 -4.90 -8.29
C LYS A 153 4.85 -5.47 -9.49
N GLN A 154 3.79 -6.24 -9.25
CA GLN A 154 2.92 -6.79 -10.29
C GLN A 154 2.17 -5.69 -11.06
N GLU A 155 1.75 -4.61 -10.40
CA GLU A 155 1.09 -3.48 -11.06
C GLU A 155 2.06 -2.76 -12.01
N TYR A 156 3.28 -2.43 -11.54
CA TYR A 156 4.31 -1.83 -12.39
C TYR A 156 4.72 -2.76 -13.54
N LYS A 157 4.78 -4.07 -13.28
CA LYS A 157 5.06 -5.10 -14.29
C LYS A 157 4.00 -5.09 -15.40
N GLU A 158 2.72 -5.10 -15.04
CA GLU A 158 1.62 -5.06 -15.99
C GLU A 158 1.55 -3.73 -16.76
N CYS A 159 1.79 -2.60 -16.07
CA CYS A 159 1.85 -1.29 -16.71
C CYS A 159 2.95 -1.23 -17.78
N LEU A 160 4.17 -1.70 -17.45
CA LEU A 160 5.29 -1.73 -18.39
C LEU A 160 4.98 -2.62 -19.59
N GLN A 161 4.47 -3.83 -19.37
CA GLN A 161 4.13 -4.76 -20.44
C GLN A 161 3.04 -4.20 -21.36
N LYS A 162 1.96 -3.65 -20.80
CA LYS A 162 0.88 -3.03 -21.58
C LYS A 162 1.38 -1.82 -22.39
N ALA A 163 2.23 -0.97 -21.81
CA ALA A 163 2.80 0.17 -22.52
C ALA A 163 3.71 -0.27 -23.68
N TYR A 164 4.53 -1.31 -23.46
CA TYR A 164 5.37 -1.88 -24.50
C TYR A 164 4.56 -2.50 -25.63
N LEU A 165 3.58 -3.36 -25.33
CA LEU A 165 2.76 -4.04 -26.33
C LEU A 165 1.82 -3.12 -27.11
N LYS A 166 1.56 -1.89 -26.61
CA LYS A 166 0.85 -0.87 -27.39
C LYS A 166 1.65 -0.33 -28.57
N ILE A 167 2.98 -0.43 -28.52
CA ILE A 167 3.88 0.11 -29.55
C ILE A 167 4.55 -1.02 -30.33
N ALA A 168 4.97 -2.07 -29.64
CA ALA A 168 5.62 -3.22 -30.24
C ALA A 168 4.64 -4.08 -31.04
N LYS A 169 5.12 -4.72 -32.12
CA LYS A 169 4.35 -5.70 -32.88
C LYS A 169 4.40 -7.09 -32.24
N GLY A 170 5.25 -7.25 -31.22
CA GLY A 170 5.35 -8.44 -30.40
C GLY A 170 6.52 -8.36 -29.41
N TYR A 171 6.77 -9.48 -28.73
CA TYR A 171 7.98 -9.61 -27.93
C TYR A 171 9.21 -9.68 -28.84
N GLY A 172 10.30 -9.03 -28.43
CA GLY A 172 11.57 -9.03 -29.14
C GLY A 172 11.92 -7.75 -29.90
N ASP A 173 10.97 -6.84 -30.06
CA ASP A 173 11.21 -5.52 -30.66
C ASP A 173 11.98 -4.59 -29.72
N ALA A 174 12.93 -3.84 -30.26
CA ALA A 174 13.62 -2.80 -29.49
C ALA A 174 12.84 -1.48 -29.59
N ILE A 175 12.15 -1.11 -28.51
CA ILE A 175 11.29 0.07 -28.44
C ILE A 175 11.99 1.18 -27.66
N ALA A 176 11.89 2.42 -28.13
CA ALA A 176 12.45 3.57 -27.41
C ALA A 176 11.75 3.78 -26.07
N LEU A 177 12.53 3.95 -25.00
CA LEU A 177 12.04 4.20 -23.64
C LEU A 177 11.18 5.46 -23.56
N GLU A 178 11.50 6.47 -24.38
CA GLU A 178 10.73 7.71 -24.49
C GLU A 178 9.28 7.49 -24.92
N LEU A 179 9.03 6.56 -25.84
CA LEU A 179 7.67 6.24 -26.27
C LEU A 179 6.89 5.53 -25.17
N ILE A 180 7.57 4.68 -24.40
CA ILE A 180 6.99 4.01 -23.23
C ILE A 180 6.67 5.04 -22.13
N ASP A 181 7.60 5.94 -21.85
CA ASP A 181 7.45 7.00 -20.83
C ASP A 181 6.23 7.89 -21.15
N ASN A 182 6.08 8.30 -22.40
CA ASN A 182 4.92 9.07 -22.88
C ASN A 182 3.59 8.34 -22.63
N ILE A 183 3.54 7.01 -22.76
CA ILE A 183 2.33 6.22 -22.47
C ILE A 183 2.10 6.11 -20.96
N LEU A 184 3.15 5.88 -20.18
CA LEU A 184 3.05 5.71 -18.72
C LEU A 184 2.57 7.00 -18.05
N VAL A 185 3.21 8.13 -18.35
CA VAL A 185 2.87 9.45 -17.79
C VAL A 185 1.44 9.87 -18.18
N ARG A 186 0.98 9.58 -19.41
CA ARG A 186 -0.40 9.88 -19.83
C ARG A 186 -1.46 9.10 -19.07
N ASN A 187 -1.19 7.83 -18.74
CA ASN A 187 -2.16 7.00 -18.02
C ASN A 187 -2.09 7.20 -16.50
N LYS A 188 -0.90 7.49 -15.96
CA LYS A 188 -0.64 7.73 -14.54
C LYS A 188 0.49 8.76 -14.40
N PRO A 189 0.18 10.05 -14.11
CA PRO A 189 1.18 11.12 -14.09
C PRO A 189 2.35 10.88 -13.12
N HIS A 190 2.11 10.14 -12.03
CA HIS A 190 3.11 9.80 -11.02
C HIS A 190 3.92 8.54 -11.33
N LYS A 191 3.84 7.96 -12.54
CA LYS A 191 4.61 6.77 -12.92
C LYS A 191 5.40 7.06 -14.19
N ASN A 192 6.67 7.38 -14.04
CA ASN A 192 7.60 7.47 -15.18
C ASN A 192 8.29 6.12 -15.45
N VAL A 193 8.95 6.02 -16.61
CA VAL A 193 9.62 4.79 -17.05
C VAL A 193 10.79 4.39 -16.14
N VAL A 194 11.47 5.37 -15.51
CA VAL A 194 12.62 5.11 -14.62
C VAL A 194 12.16 4.43 -13.35
N GLU A 195 11.19 4.99 -12.64
CA GLU A 195 10.58 4.42 -11.44
C GLU A 195 9.99 3.04 -11.71
N THR A 196 9.28 2.91 -12.83
CA THR A 196 8.68 1.64 -13.26
C THR A 196 9.75 0.56 -13.42
N LEU A 197 10.84 0.86 -14.13
CA LEU A 197 11.91 -0.11 -14.36
C LEU A 197 12.67 -0.44 -13.06
N GLN A 198 12.93 0.54 -12.20
CA GLN A 198 13.57 0.31 -10.91
C GLN A 198 12.77 -0.65 -10.02
N ILE A 199 11.44 -0.63 -10.10
CA ILE A 199 10.57 -1.53 -9.35
C ILE A 199 10.50 -2.91 -10.03
N VAL A 200 10.27 -2.94 -11.34
CA VAL A 200 10.11 -4.18 -12.12
C VAL A 200 11.39 -5.03 -12.10
N LEU A 201 12.56 -4.42 -12.20
CA LEU A 201 13.85 -5.13 -12.18
C LEU A 201 14.18 -5.75 -10.81
N LYS A 202 13.50 -5.34 -9.72
CA LYS A 202 13.62 -5.96 -8.39
C LYS A 202 12.78 -7.25 -8.27
N ILE A 203 11.99 -7.61 -9.28
CA ILE A 203 11.20 -8.84 -9.26
C ILE A 203 12.13 -10.03 -9.62
N PRO A 204 12.14 -11.11 -8.82
CA PRO A 204 12.93 -12.30 -9.14
C PRO A 204 12.65 -12.81 -10.55
N ASN A 205 13.69 -13.22 -11.28
CA ASN A 205 13.63 -13.79 -12.63
C ASN A 205 13.17 -12.85 -13.77
N ILE A 206 12.76 -11.60 -13.49
CA ILE A 206 12.39 -10.64 -14.54
C ILE A 206 13.59 -10.10 -15.32
N LYS A 207 14.76 -9.99 -14.68
CA LYS A 207 15.98 -9.49 -15.35
C LYS A 207 16.37 -10.26 -16.62
N TYR A 208 15.96 -11.52 -16.75
CA TYR A 208 16.23 -12.34 -17.94
C TYR A 208 15.20 -12.14 -19.07
N LYS A 209 14.09 -11.47 -18.77
CA LYS A 209 12.99 -11.18 -19.70
C LYS A 209 13.11 -9.77 -20.31
N ILE A 210 13.87 -8.89 -19.69
CA ILE A 210 14.08 -7.50 -20.12
C ILE A 210 15.51 -7.34 -20.62
N GLU A 211 15.66 -6.66 -21.75
CA GLU A 211 16.94 -6.19 -22.26
C GLU A 211 16.89 -4.68 -22.45
N LEU A 212 17.79 -3.98 -21.77
CA LEU A 212 17.95 -2.54 -21.88
C LEU A 212 19.12 -2.25 -22.81
N LEU A 213 18.91 -1.32 -23.73
CA LEU A 213 19.86 -1.04 -24.81
C LEU A 213 20.21 0.45 -24.83
N MET A 214 21.50 0.72 -25.01
CA MET A 214 21.99 2.04 -25.36
C MET A 214 22.34 2.05 -26.85
N LYS A 215 21.53 2.75 -27.65
CA LYS A 215 21.90 3.05 -29.05
C LYS A 215 22.77 4.30 -29.11
N PRO A 216 23.83 4.30 -29.94
CA PRO A 216 24.65 5.49 -30.15
C PRO A 216 23.83 6.58 -30.85
N ALA A 217 24.26 7.84 -30.69
CA ALA A 217 23.52 9.02 -31.18
C ALA A 217 23.28 9.03 -32.70
N TRP A 218 24.12 8.35 -33.48
CA TRP A 218 23.93 8.19 -34.92
C TRP A 218 22.83 7.19 -35.29
N ALA A 219 22.51 6.24 -34.40
CA ALA A 219 21.48 5.21 -34.62
C ALA A 219 20.13 5.61 -34.02
N SER A 220 20.09 6.53 -33.05
CA SER A 220 18.87 7.03 -32.45
C SER A 220 19.09 8.39 -31.78
N LYS A 221 18.17 9.32 -32.02
CA LYS A 221 18.11 10.62 -31.33
C LYS A 221 17.16 10.61 -30.11
N CYS A 222 16.74 9.43 -29.66
CA CYS A 222 15.81 9.30 -28.53
C CYS A 222 16.45 9.73 -27.22
N LYS A 223 15.63 10.24 -26.30
CA LYS A 223 16.05 10.61 -24.95
C LYS A 223 16.70 9.43 -24.22
N ALA A 224 17.86 9.67 -23.61
CA ALA A 224 18.52 8.72 -22.74
C ALA A 224 17.97 8.83 -21.30
N TYR A 225 17.71 7.69 -20.68
CA TYR A 225 17.23 7.56 -19.31
C TYR A 225 18.32 6.93 -18.46
N LYS A 226 18.56 7.52 -17.29
CA LYS A 226 19.52 7.00 -16.31
C LYS A 226 18.82 5.99 -15.41
N LEU A 227 19.35 4.77 -15.36
CA LEU A 227 18.94 3.71 -14.46
C LEU A 227 20.17 3.29 -13.66
N ASN A 228 20.16 3.57 -12.35
CA ASN A 228 21.35 3.49 -11.50
C ASN A 228 22.48 4.38 -12.06
N GLU A 229 23.63 3.81 -12.42
CA GLU A 229 24.77 4.53 -13.00
C GLU A 229 24.82 4.48 -14.53
N ASP A 230 24.01 3.61 -15.14
CA ASP A 230 24.00 3.38 -16.59
C ASP A 230 22.92 4.18 -17.32
N LEU A 231 23.16 4.43 -18.60
CA LEU A 231 22.24 5.14 -19.47
C LEU A 231 21.66 4.19 -20.52
N PHE A 232 20.36 4.34 -20.80
CA PHE A 232 19.65 3.52 -21.77
C PHE A 232 18.70 4.37 -22.62
N THR A 233 18.46 3.95 -23.86
CA THR A 233 17.53 4.62 -24.77
C THR A 233 16.38 3.72 -25.20
N HIS A 234 16.56 2.40 -25.16
CA HIS A 234 15.57 1.43 -25.61
C HIS A 234 15.39 0.28 -24.62
N ILE A 235 14.23 -0.36 -24.71
CA ILE A 235 13.87 -1.59 -24.01
C ILE A 235 13.39 -2.63 -25.02
N LYS A 236 13.73 -3.89 -24.75
CA LYS A 236 13.23 -5.06 -25.45
C LYS A 236 12.68 -6.05 -24.44
N LEU A 237 11.40 -6.37 -24.56
CA LEU A 237 10.79 -7.46 -23.78
C LEU A 237 10.95 -8.76 -24.56
N LYS A 238 11.73 -9.70 -24.04
CA LYS A 238 11.99 -10.99 -24.69
C LYS A 238 10.78 -11.92 -24.60
N LYS A 239 9.99 -11.81 -23.54
CA LYS A 239 8.82 -12.63 -23.22
C LYS A 239 7.87 -11.84 -22.32
N GLU A 240 6.71 -12.42 -22.02
CA GLU A 240 5.81 -11.92 -20.98
C GLU A 240 6.50 -11.79 -19.63
N LEU A 241 6.30 -10.66 -18.96
CA LEU A 241 6.90 -10.28 -17.68
C LEU A 241 6.27 -11.02 -16.50
#